data_AF-A0A426T4S6-F1
#
_entry.id   AF-A0A426T4S6-F1
#
_cell.length_a   1.000
_cell.length_b   1.000
_cell.length_c   1.000
_cell.angle_alpha   90.00
_cell.angle_beta   90.00
_cell.angle_gamma   90.00
#
_symmetry.space_group_name_H-M   'P 1'
#
loop_
_entity.id
_entity.type
_entity.pdbx_description
1 polymer ?
#
loop_
_entity_poly.entity_id
_entity_poly.type
_entity_poly.pdbx_seq_one_letter_code
_entity_poly.pdbx_strand_id
1 'polypeptide(L)'
;SLVNGQLQVNHEEAESVKMIFDLFANSDMGTIAIAKHLANLDIKKPIRHNSTLPYFSSSGIARILDNPVYNGKIAFGRRESTRDKISGETKVTQSENYILTDGIHEAIIDDETWKKVRKKREANAHKYKRENPNKGDSIYILSGLIKCPLCHAGLYGNKSIKRNKNKKDEYYKNYYYYACKHRKHVDGHKCTFNKQLKTGNLDHEVLSTISKLVSRPDFARKLQEKINIQVDTSRIDSEIEQYKSLFRQLNATKLNLIQQIDSLNFEDSHFQQKSIDLDMRLNTIYDKLADVEMLIETSESKREVILKDKMTADNIYKILVNFASFMDVMEDIDKKRLCQMLIEKV
;
A
#
# COMPACT_ATOMS: atom_id res chain seq x y z
N SER A 1 28.85 16.38 11.46
CA SER A 1 27.98 17.43 12.06
C SER A 1 27.57 18.45 11.01
N LEU A 2 26.48 19.17 11.22
CA LEU A 2 26.08 20.27 10.33
C LEU A 2 26.57 21.58 10.92
N VAL A 3 27.51 22.24 10.25
CA VAL A 3 28.09 23.52 10.65
C VAL A 3 27.83 24.49 9.51
N ASN A 4 27.10 25.57 9.76
CA ASN A 4 26.75 26.60 8.76
C ASN A 4 26.10 26.03 7.48
N GLY A 5 25.22 25.03 7.62
CA GLY A 5 24.55 24.41 6.48
C GLY A 5 25.39 23.39 5.69
N GLN A 6 26.65 23.18 6.07
CA GLN A 6 27.55 22.22 5.45
C GLN A 6 27.78 20.99 6.33
N LEU A 7 27.90 19.82 5.72
CA LEU A 7 28.25 18.57 6.39
C LEU A 7 29.76 18.51 6.59
N GLN A 8 30.21 18.54 7.85
CA GLN A 8 31.60 18.29 8.23
C GLN A 8 31.73 16.92 8.89
N VAL A 9 32.86 16.25 8.62
CA VAL A 9 33.19 14.95 9.20
C VAL A 9 33.46 15.11 10.70
N ASN A 10 32.81 14.29 11.52
CA ASN A 10 33.20 14.11 12.91
C ASN A 10 34.11 12.89 12.97
N HIS A 11 35.38 13.07 13.32
CA HIS A 11 36.38 12.01 13.26
C HIS A 11 36.02 10.80 14.15
N GLU A 12 35.50 11.02 15.36
CA GLU A 12 35.10 9.92 16.27
C GLU A 12 33.95 9.09 15.71
N GLU A 13 32.92 9.75 15.16
CA GLU A 13 31.79 9.05 14.52
C GLU A 13 32.22 8.37 13.22
N ALA A 14 33.17 8.96 12.48
CA ALA A 14 33.65 8.46 11.20
C ALA A 14 34.41 7.14 11.35
N GLU A 15 35.20 6.95 12.42
CA GLU A 15 35.87 5.66 12.68
C GLU A 15 34.88 4.52 12.88
N SER A 16 33.82 4.77 13.65
CA SER A 16 32.74 3.79 13.86
C SER A 16 32.05 3.43 12.54
N VAL A 17 31.81 4.42 11.67
CA VAL A 17 31.24 4.19 10.34
C VAL A 17 32.19 3.41 9.45
N LYS A 18 33.48 3.77 9.39
CA LYS A 18 34.49 3.03 8.63
C LYS A 18 34.55 1.56 9.05
N MET A 19 34.57 1.29 10.36
CA MET A 19 34.53 -0.06 10.89
C MET A 19 33.27 -0.82 10.48
N ILE A 20 32.09 -0.17 10.49
CA ILE A 20 30.84 -0.80 10.02
C ILE A 20 30.94 -1.20 8.55
N PHE A 21 31.46 -0.33 7.69
CA PHE A 21 31.62 -0.59 6.26
C PHE A 21 32.63 -1.70 6.01
N ASP A 22 33.78 -1.66 6.67
CA ASP A 22 34.83 -2.67 6.56
C ASP A 22 34.34 -4.05 7.00
N LEU A 23 33.77 -4.16 8.21
CA LEU A 23 33.22 -5.42 8.71
C LEU A 23 32.15 -5.97 7.78
N PHE A 24 31.26 -5.13 7.24
CA PHE A 24 30.23 -5.61 6.31
C PHE A 24 30.81 -6.03 4.96
N ALA A 25 31.80 -5.29 4.44
CA ALA A 25 32.40 -5.53 3.13
C ALA A 25 33.31 -6.78 3.13
N ASN A 26 34.12 -6.95 4.17
CA ASN A 26 35.23 -7.90 4.21
C ASN A 26 34.97 -9.16 5.05
N SER A 27 33.91 -9.19 5.85
CA SER A 27 33.53 -10.39 6.64
C SER A 27 32.14 -10.93 6.27
N ASP A 28 31.80 -12.17 6.64
CA ASP A 28 30.47 -12.75 6.45
C ASP A 28 29.42 -12.27 7.47
N MET A 29 29.74 -11.23 8.25
CA MET A 29 28.82 -10.71 9.27
C MET A 29 27.63 -9.96 8.66
N GLY A 30 26.41 -10.34 9.08
CA GLY A 30 25.21 -9.57 8.83
C GLY A 30 25.06 -8.38 9.81
N THR A 31 24.11 -7.48 9.55
CA THR A 31 23.88 -6.27 10.36
C THR A 31 23.62 -6.55 11.85
N ILE A 32 22.99 -7.69 12.18
CA ILE A 32 22.77 -8.13 13.56
C ILE A 32 24.08 -8.56 14.22
N ALA A 33 24.96 -9.25 13.49
CA ALA A 33 26.25 -9.70 14.00
C ALA A 33 27.17 -8.50 14.23
N ILE A 34 27.18 -7.53 13.31
CA ILE A 34 27.94 -6.27 13.45
C ILE A 34 27.44 -5.49 14.66
N ALA A 35 26.12 -5.33 14.85
CA ALA A 35 25.56 -4.66 16.02
C ALA A 35 26.05 -5.27 17.34
N LYS A 36 26.08 -6.61 17.42
CA LYS A 36 26.60 -7.32 18.59
C LYS A 36 28.10 -7.15 18.76
N HIS A 37 28.85 -7.18 17.66
CA HIS A 37 30.30 -7.02 17.69
C HIS A 37 30.70 -5.63 18.21
N LEU A 38 30.07 -4.57 17.69
CA LEU A 38 30.28 -3.20 18.16
C LEU A 38 29.90 -3.02 19.63
N ALA A 39 28.78 -3.63 20.06
CA ALA A 39 28.38 -3.59 21.46
C ALA A 39 29.38 -4.31 22.38
N ASN A 40 29.97 -5.42 21.93
CA ASN A 40 31.00 -6.13 22.69
C ASN A 40 32.31 -5.32 22.82
N LEU A 41 32.61 -4.44 21.86
CA LEU A 41 33.74 -3.52 21.88
C LEU A 41 33.43 -2.20 22.64
N ASP A 42 32.26 -2.10 23.28
CA ASP A 42 31.75 -0.90 23.95
C ASP A 42 31.69 0.36 23.06
N ILE A 43 31.57 0.17 21.73
CA ILE A 43 31.47 1.28 20.77
C ILE A 43 30.05 1.84 20.83
N LYS A 44 29.95 3.08 21.31
CA LYS A 44 28.69 3.81 21.52
C LYS A 44 28.43 4.81 20.41
N LYS A 45 27.15 5.10 20.19
CA LYS A 45 26.68 6.18 19.31
C LYS A 45 26.15 7.34 20.16
N PRO A 46 26.22 8.59 19.66
CA PRO A 46 25.63 9.73 20.34
C PRO A 46 24.12 9.54 20.50
N ILE A 47 23.62 9.87 21.69
CA ILE A 47 22.19 9.89 22.00
C ILE A 47 21.60 11.14 21.34
N ARG A 48 20.54 10.96 20.56
CA ARG A 48 19.82 12.05 19.87
C ARG A 48 18.32 11.91 20.16
N HIS A 49 17.55 12.97 19.92
CA HIS A 49 16.10 13.03 20.23
C HIS A 49 15.28 11.82 19.74
N ASN A 50 15.71 11.18 18.64
CA ASN A 50 15.02 10.03 18.02
C ASN A 50 15.65 8.67 18.37
N SER A 51 16.64 8.60 19.26
CA SER A 51 17.29 7.36 19.65
C SER A 51 17.89 7.43 21.05
N THR A 52 17.20 6.79 21.99
CA THR A 52 17.53 6.74 23.42
C THR A 52 18.59 5.69 23.77
N LEU A 53 18.85 4.74 22.87
CA LEU A 53 19.82 3.66 23.10
C LEU A 53 21.26 4.08 22.74
N PRO A 54 22.26 3.79 23.59
CA PRO A 54 23.66 4.16 23.33
C PRO A 54 24.35 3.25 22.31
N TYR A 55 23.76 2.12 21.92
CA TYR A 55 24.36 1.17 20.97
C TYR A 55 23.70 1.18 19.60
N PHE A 56 24.43 0.68 18.59
CA PHE A 56 23.92 0.53 17.24
C PHE A 56 22.90 -0.62 17.14
N SER A 57 21.72 -0.32 16.61
CA SER A 57 20.73 -1.35 16.26
C SER A 57 21.00 -1.91 14.86
N SER A 58 20.54 -3.14 14.58
CA SER A 58 20.65 -3.74 13.24
C SER A 58 19.99 -2.87 12.17
N SER A 59 18.86 -2.23 12.46
CA SER A 59 18.17 -1.32 11.54
C SER A 59 18.94 -0.01 11.37
N GLY A 60 19.59 0.48 12.42
CA GLY A 60 20.49 1.63 12.36
C GLY A 60 21.68 1.38 11.45
N ILE A 61 22.34 0.23 11.60
CA ILE A 61 23.48 -0.16 10.74
C ILE A 61 23.03 -0.33 9.29
N ALA A 62 21.88 -0.96 9.05
CA ALA A 62 21.34 -1.06 7.70
C ALA A 62 21.16 0.31 7.04
N ARG A 63 20.64 1.30 7.80
CA ARG A 63 20.47 2.69 7.32
C ARG A 63 21.79 3.41 7.09
N ILE A 64 22.82 3.12 7.90
CA ILE A 64 24.17 3.65 7.69
C ILE A 64 24.74 3.14 6.37
N LEU A 65 24.68 1.83 6.14
CA LEU A 65 25.16 1.20 4.90
C LEU A 65 24.40 1.65 3.64
N ASP A 66 23.13 2.07 3.78
CA ASP A 66 22.28 2.55 2.66
C ASP A 66 22.34 4.07 2.45
N ASN A 67 23.14 4.81 3.22
CA ASN A 67 23.21 6.26 3.14
C ASN A 67 24.35 6.76 2.23
N PRO A 68 24.05 7.26 1.02
CA PRO A 68 25.07 7.66 0.04
C PRO A 68 25.93 8.85 0.50
N VAL A 69 25.52 9.56 1.56
CA VAL A 69 26.28 10.66 2.16
C VAL A 69 27.67 10.21 2.60
N TYR A 70 27.83 8.98 3.09
CA TYR A 70 29.14 8.49 3.51
C TYR A 70 30.12 8.31 2.34
N ASN A 71 29.62 8.23 1.11
CA ASN A 71 30.40 8.16 -0.13
C ASN A 71 30.41 9.50 -0.88
N GLY A 72 30.26 10.62 -0.18
CA GLY A 72 30.32 11.95 -0.79
C GLY A 72 29.08 12.37 -1.59
N LYS A 73 28.00 11.57 -1.63
CA LYS A 73 26.82 11.86 -2.48
C LYS A 73 25.60 12.30 -1.67
N ILE A 74 24.81 13.22 -2.21
CA ILE A 74 23.57 13.72 -1.61
C ILE A 74 22.39 13.18 -2.40
N ALA A 75 21.41 12.63 -1.68
CA ALA A 75 20.19 12.07 -2.26
C ALA A 75 18.96 12.87 -1.82
N PHE A 76 18.20 13.38 -2.79
CA PHE A 76 16.96 14.13 -2.57
C PHE A 76 15.74 13.37 -3.11
N GLY A 77 14.62 13.38 -2.37
CA GLY A 77 13.40 12.69 -2.78
C GLY A 77 13.32 11.20 -2.43
N ARG A 78 14.15 10.69 -1.51
CA ARG A 78 14.14 9.27 -1.11
C ARG A 78 12.84 8.79 -0.43
N ARG A 79 11.95 9.72 -0.06
CA ARG A 79 10.68 9.43 0.60
C ARG A 79 9.58 10.21 -0.08
N GLU A 80 8.48 9.54 -0.34
CA GLU A 80 7.26 10.12 -0.86
C GLU A 80 6.16 9.97 0.19
N SER A 81 5.40 11.03 0.43
CA SER A 81 4.26 11.02 1.34
C SER A 81 2.99 11.04 0.50
N THR A 82 2.27 9.92 0.50
CA THR A 82 0.95 9.81 -0.12
C THR A 82 -0.11 9.91 0.97
N ARG A 83 -1.08 10.80 0.79
CA ARG A 83 -2.20 10.93 1.72
C ARG A 83 -3.39 10.15 1.17
N ASP A 84 -3.86 9.19 1.94
CA ASP A 84 -5.07 8.46 1.60
C ASP A 84 -6.27 9.41 1.74
N LYS A 85 -7.06 9.51 0.67
CA LYS A 85 -8.22 10.40 0.60
C LYS A 85 -9.39 9.89 1.46
N ILE A 86 -9.40 8.58 1.79
CA ILE A 86 -10.50 7.92 2.50
C ILE A 86 -10.22 7.87 4.01
N SER A 87 -9.06 7.37 4.42
CA SER A 87 -8.69 7.28 5.83
C SER A 87 -8.09 8.57 6.40
N GLY A 88 -7.63 9.48 5.52
CA GLY A 88 -6.90 10.69 5.92
C GLY A 88 -5.45 10.43 6.37
N GLU A 89 -5.02 9.16 6.42
CA GLU A 89 -3.69 8.75 6.85
C GLU A 89 -2.62 9.11 5.81
N THR A 90 -1.45 9.54 6.30
CA THR A 90 -0.29 9.83 5.45
C THR A 90 0.65 8.63 5.46
N LYS A 91 0.75 7.93 4.32
CA LYS A 91 1.67 6.83 4.13
C LYS A 91 2.96 7.35 3.54
N VAL A 92 4.06 7.18 4.27
CA VAL A 92 5.40 7.51 3.78
C VAL A 92 6.04 6.26 3.18
N THR A 93 6.24 6.27 1.87
CA THR A 93 6.89 5.20 1.11
C THR A 93 8.30 5.61 0.70
N GLN A 94 9.16 4.61 0.47
CA GLN A 94 10.48 4.86 -0.11
C GLN A 94 10.32 5.03 -1.62
N SER A 95 10.79 6.16 -2.16
CA SER A 95 10.77 6.40 -3.60
C SER A 95 11.93 5.65 -4.26
N GLU A 96 11.66 4.98 -5.39
CA GLU A 96 12.69 4.40 -6.25
C GLU A 96 13.34 5.48 -7.14
N ASN A 97 12.59 6.54 -7.46
CA ASN A 97 13.05 7.68 -8.24
C ASN A 97 13.48 8.80 -7.30
N TYR A 98 14.79 8.89 -7.05
CA TYR A 98 15.39 9.97 -6.26
C TYR A 98 16.60 10.54 -6.97
N ILE A 99 16.83 11.83 -6.79
CA ILE A 99 17.95 12.55 -7.39
C ILE A 99 19.20 12.25 -6.56
N LEU A 100 20.26 11.75 -7.21
CA LEU A 100 21.56 11.53 -6.59
C LEU A 100 22.58 12.46 -7.25
N THR A 101 23.26 13.27 -6.44
CA THR A 101 24.25 14.25 -6.89
C THR A 101 25.50 14.16 -6.04
N ASP A 102 26.65 14.59 -6.56
CA ASP A 102 27.87 14.70 -5.77
C ASP A 102 27.76 15.88 -4.80
N GLY A 103 28.10 15.61 -3.54
CA GLY A 103 28.11 16.58 -2.46
C GLY A 103 29.43 17.32 -2.38
N ILE A 104 29.41 18.46 -1.68
CA ILE A 104 30.61 19.28 -1.43
C ILE A 104 31.39 18.74 -0.20
N HIS A 105 30.79 17.82 0.57
CA HIS A 105 31.38 17.29 1.79
C HIS A 105 32.38 16.16 1.51
N GLU A 106 33.34 16.01 2.42
CA GLU A 106 34.34 14.94 2.35
C GLU A 106 33.69 13.55 2.53
N ALA A 107 34.06 12.62 1.65
CA ALA A 107 33.61 11.24 1.72
C ALA A 107 34.35 10.49 2.85
N ILE A 108 33.60 9.75 3.66
CA ILE A 108 34.15 8.91 4.74
C ILE A 108 34.58 7.54 4.20
N ILE A 109 33.89 7.05 3.17
CA ILE A 109 34.07 5.75 2.52
C ILE A 109 34.39 5.99 1.05
N ASP A 110 35.32 5.22 0.50
CA ASP A 110 35.69 5.25 -0.90
C ASP A 110 34.64 4.55 -1.79
N ASP A 111 34.69 4.90 -3.07
CA ASP A 111 33.74 4.41 -4.07
C ASP A 111 33.78 2.88 -4.24
N GLU A 112 34.94 2.24 -4.05
CA GLU A 112 35.08 0.78 -4.19
C GLU A 112 34.42 0.04 -3.03
N THR A 113 34.73 0.43 -1.79
CA THR A 113 34.08 -0.12 -0.59
C THR A 113 32.57 0.10 -0.64
N TRP A 114 32.13 1.29 -1.04
CA TRP A 114 30.71 1.59 -1.20
C TRP A 114 30.02 0.65 -2.19
N LYS A 115 30.59 0.48 -3.39
CA LYS A 115 30.05 -0.43 -4.42
C LYS A 115 30.02 -1.88 -3.92
N LYS A 116 31.05 -2.33 -3.21
CA LYS A 116 31.13 -3.68 -2.63
C LYS A 116 30.01 -3.94 -1.62
N VAL A 117 29.78 -3.01 -0.69
CA VAL A 117 28.69 -3.07 0.29
C VAL A 117 27.33 -3.12 -0.41
N ARG A 118 27.10 -2.25 -1.40
CA ARG A 118 25.84 -2.19 -2.15
C ARG A 118 25.54 -3.50 -2.86
N LYS A 119 26.50 -4.05 -3.59
CA LYS A 119 26.37 -5.34 -4.27
C LYS A 119 26.03 -6.47 -3.29
N LYS A 120 26.67 -6.49 -2.13
CA LYS A 120 26.40 -7.48 -1.08
C LYS A 120 25.02 -7.31 -0.44
N ARG A 121 24.57 -6.06 -0.24
CA ARG A 121 23.21 -5.75 0.25
C ARG A 121 22.14 -6.22 -0.73
N GLU A 122 22.33 -5.97 -2.02
CA GLU A 122 21.43 -6.42 -3.08
C GLU A 122 21.39 -7.94 -3.17
N ALA A 123 22.56 -8.60 -3.19
CA ALA A 123 22.64 -10.06 -3.18
C ALA A 123 21.94 -10.70 -1.97
N ASN A 124 22.12 -10.12 -0.77
CA ASN A 124 21.42 -10.58 0.43
C ASN A 124 19.90 -10.33 0.35
N ALA A 125 19.47 -9.20 -0.20
CA ALA A 125 18.06 -8.91 -0.40
C ALA A 125 17.39 -9.92 -1.35
N HIS A 126 18.08 -10.34 -2.42
CA HIS A 126 17.62 -11.40 -3.30
C HIS A 126 17.62 -12.77 -2.63
N LYS A 127 18.71 -13.15 -1.93
CA LYS A 127 18.84 -14.45 -1.23
C LYS A 127 17.79 -14.67 -0.16
N TYR A 128 17.40 -13.60 0.55
CA TYR A 128 16.37 -13.64 1.59
C TYR A 128 15.03 -13.07 1.12
N LYS A 129 14.85 -12.86 -0.19
CA LYS A 129 13.55 -12.56 -0.76
C LYS A 129 12.64 -13.73 -0.39
N ARG A 130 11.55 -13.44 0.31
CA ARG A 130 10.55 -14.44 0.65
C ARG A 130 9.84 -14.81 -0.65
N GLU A 131 10.42 -15.69 -1.43
CA GLU A 131 9.68 -16.42 -2.44
C GLU A 131 8.54 -17.16 -1.74
N ASN A 132 7.41 -17.27 -2.43
CA ASN A 132 6.26 -17.99 -1.90
C ASN A 132 6.71 -19.37 -1.43
N PRO A 133 6.20 -19.88 -0.29
CA PRO A 133 6.55 -21.22 0.15
C PRO A 133 6.29 -22.22 -0.99
N ASN A 134 7.24 -23.12 -1.21
CA ASN A 134 7.13 -24.16 -2.25
C ASN A 134 5.83 -24.96 -2.07
N LYS A 135 5.29 -25.46 -3.19
CA LYS A 135 4.15 -26.39 -3.22
C LYS A 135 4.44 -27.56 -2.26
N GLY A 136 3.78 -27.58 -1.10
CA GLY A 136 3.98 -28.61 -0.05
C GLY A 136 4.21 -28.06 1.37
N ASP A 137 4.54 -26.78 1.52
CA ASP A 137 4.55 -26.11 2.83
C ASP A 137 3.18 -25.50 3.13
N SER A 138 2.60 -25.86 4.28
CA SER A 138 1.31 -25.34 4.71
C SER A 138 1.36 -23.82 4.86
N ILE A 139 0.42 -23.15 4.19
CA ILE A 139 0.27 -21.70 4.26
C ILE A 139 -0.42 -21.36 5.58
N TYR A 140 0.22 -20.51 6.37
CA TYR A 140 -0.35 -19.97 7.59
C TYR A 140 -1.30 -18.80 7.24
N ILE A 141 -2.60 -19.07 7.21
CA ILE A 141 -3.65 -18.12 6.78
C ILE A 141 -3.57 -16.80 7.54
N LEU A 142 -3.36 -16.85 8.87
CA LEU A 142 -3.33 -15.68 9.72
C LEU A 142 -1.90 -15.10 9.94
N SER A 143 -0.94 -15.50 9.11
CA SER A 143 0.44 -15.02 9.20
C SER A 143 0.53 -13.51 8.95
N GLY A 144 1.11 -12.78 9.90
CA GLY A 144 1.24 -11.32 9.88
C GLY A 144 0.14 -10.60 10.68
N LEU A 145 -1.01 -11.25 10.87
CA LEU A 145 -2.17 -10.72 11.57
C LEU A 145 -2.10 -10.98 13.07
N ILE A 146 -1.75 -12.20 13.47
CA ILE A 146 -1.76 -12.57 14.89
C ILE A 146 -0.62 -11.90 15.63
N LYS A 147 -0.95 -11.20 16.72
CA LYS A 147 0.03 -10.58 17.62
C LYS A 147 0.17 -11.37 18.91
N CYS A 148 1.36 -11.33 19.49
CA CYS A 148 1.58 -11.86 20.82
C CYS A 148 0.84 -10.99 21.85
N PRO A 149 0.05 -11.56 22.77
CA PRO A 149 -0.66 -10.77 23.77
C PRO A 149 0.27 -10.09 24.78
N LEU A 150 1.54 -10.55 24.91
CA LEU A 150 2.50 -10.01 25.87
C LEU A 150 3.47 -8.99 25.27
N CYS A 151 4.04 -9.28 24.10
CA CYS A 151 5.03 -8.39 23.47
C CYS A 151 4.54 -7.69 22.20
N HIS A 152 3.28 -7.93 21.81
CA HIS A 152 2.62 -7.37 20.61
C HIS A 152 3.32 -7.64 19.27
N ALA A 153 4.44 -8.36 19.27
CA ALA A 153 5.12 -8.78 18.06
C ALA A 153 4.32 -9.87 17.34
N GLY A 154 4.46 -9.94 16.00
CA GLY A 154 3.78 -10.94 15.20
C GLY A 154 4.16 -12.38 15.60
N LEU A 155 3.16 -13.27 15.67
CA LEU A 155 3.41 -14.70 15.84
C LEU A 155 3.92 -15.32 14.52
N TYR A 156 4.78 -16.31 14.63
CA TYR A 156 5.35 -17.02 13.51
C TYR A 156 4.69 -18.38 13.33
N GLY A 157 4.55 -18.80 12.07
CA GLY A 157 4.30 -20.18 11.74
C GLY A 157 5.45 -21.08 12.20
N ASN A 158 5.11 -22.15 12.90
CA ASN A 158 6.03 -23.18 13.36
C ASN A 158 5.51 -24.57 12.94
N LYS A 159 6.40 -25.37 12.37
CA LYS A 159 6.12 -26.74 11.92
C LYS A 159 6.81 -27.70 12.90
N SER A 160 6.01 -28.54 13.55
CA SER A 160 6.53 -29.60 14.41
C SER A 160 6.61 -30.89 13.61
N ILE A 161 7.84 -31.33 13.36
CA ILE A 161 8.15 -32.57 12.65
C ILE A 161 8.59 -33.59 13.71
N LYS A 162 7.87 -34.71 13.84
CA LYS A 162 8.21 -35.77 14.79
C LYS A 162 8.63 -37.02 14.02
N ARG A 163 9.87 -37.48 14.23
CA ARG A 163 10.37 -38.72 13.61
C ARG A 163 9.70 -39.94 14.26
N ASN A 164 9.36 -40.94 13.46
CA ASN A 164 8.93 -42.22 13.96
C ASN A 164 10.13 -42.92 14.62
N LYS A 165 9.99 -43.31 15.89
CA LYS A 165 11.06 -44.02 16.61
C LYS A 165 11.17 -45.48 16.16
N ASN A 166 10.09 -46.05 15.62
CA ASN A 166 10.00 -47.47 15.32
C ASN A 166 10.38 -47.82 13.88
N LYS A 167 10.40 -46.84 12.96
CA LYS A 167 10.80 -47.04 11.57
C LYS A 167 11.80 -45.97 11.15
N LYS A 168 12.94 -46.43 10.64
CA LYS A 168 13.99 -45.55 10.13
C LYS A 168 13.44 -44.77 8.93
N ASP A 169 13.64 -43.46 8.97
CA ASP A 169 13.27 -42.49 7.92
C ASP A 169 11.78 -42.29 7.65
N GLU A 170 10.91 -42.74 8.57
CA GLU A 170 9.49 -42.40 8.58
C GLU A 170 9.23 -41.23 9.56
N TYR A 171 8.36 -40.30 9.18
CA TYR A 171 7.94 -39.17 10.02
C TYR A 171 6.45 -39.29 10.35
N TYR A 172 6.05 -38.92 11.56
CA TYR A 172 4.64 -38.75 11.91
C TYR A 172 4.07 -37.53 11.18
N LYS A 173 2.73 -37.45 11.16
CA LYS A 173 1.99 -36.29 10.62
C LYS A 173 2.55 -34.98 11.18
N ASN A 174 2.86 -34.04 10.30
CA ASN A 174 3.31 -32.71 10.66
C ASN A 174 2.19 -31.95 11.38
N TYR A 175 2.54 -31.25 12.45
CA TYR A 175 1.63 -30.34 13.15
C TYR A 175 2.07 -28.90 12.95
N TYR A 176 1.09 -28.01 12.74
CA TYR A 176 1.32 -26.60 12.45
C TYR A 176 0.78 -25.73 13.59
N TYR A 177 1.61 -24.78 14.02
CA TYR A 177 1.32 -23.89 15.14
C TYR A 177 1.72 -22.45 14.85
N TYR A 178 1.07 -21.49 15.53
CA TYR A 178 1.54 -20.13 15.70
C TYR A 178 2.26 -20.00 17.04
N ALA A 179 3.46 -19.42 17.04
CA ALA A 179 4.27 -19.26 18.24
C ALA A 179 5.05 -17.94 18.24
N CYS A 180 5.27 -17.38 19.43
CA CYS A 180 6.11 -16.20 19.58
C CYS A 180 7.59 -16.60 19.54
N LYS A 181 8.34 -16.07 18.56
CA LYS A 181 9.80 -16.27 18.45
C LYS A 181 10.61 -15.10 19.03
N HIS A 182 9.97 -14.04 19.51
CA HIS A 182 10.61 -12.88 20.13
C HIS A 182 10.99 -13.15 21.61
N ARG A 183 11.81 -14.17 21.84
CA ARG A 183 12.21 -14.59 23.20
C ARG A 183 13.34 -13.75 23.82
N LYS A 184 13.99 -12.89 23.03
CA LYS A 184 14.95 -11.86 23.48
C LYS A 184 14.78 -10.62 22.62
N HIS A 185 14.37 -9.50 23.21
CA HIS A 185 14.44 -8.18 22.57
C HIS A 185 15.90 -7.73 22.50
N VAL A 186 16.18 -6.78 21.61
CA VAL A 186 17.51 -6.14 21.51
C VAL A 186 17.88 -5.44 22.82
N ASP A 187 16.87 -4.97 23.57
CA ASP A 187 16.99 -4.29 24.87
C ASP A 187 17.08 -5.25 26.07
N GLY A 188 17.22 -6.57 25.84
CA GLY A 188 17.38 -7.56 26.91
C GLY A 188 16.09 -8.12 27.51
N HIS A 189 14.93 -7.48 27.30
CA HIS A 189 13.63 -8.01 27.74
C HIS A 189 13.27 -9.33 27.04
N LYS A 190 12.74 -10.31 27.77
CA LYS A 190 12.34 -11.62 27.22
C LYS A 190 10.82 -11.75 27.27
N CYS A 191 10.19 -11.99 26.12
CA CYS A 191 8.77 -12.35 26.11
C CYS A 191 8.59 -13.74 26.74
N THR A 192 7.74 -13.82 27.76
CA THR A 192 7.43 -15.05 28.51
C THR A 192 6.34 -15.89 27.83
N PHE A 193 5.79 -15.43 26.70
CA PHE A 193 4.77 -16.16 25.95
C PHE A 193 5.37 -17.43 25.32
N ASN A 194 5.02 -18.59 25.88
CA ASN A 194 5.57 -19.89 25.49
C ASN A 194 4.54 -20.84 24.85
N LYS A 195 3.25 -20.45 24.80
CA LYS A 195 2.18 -21.26 24.22
C LYS A 195 2.34 -21.37 22.69
N GLN A 196 2.08 -22.57 22.17
CA GLN A 196 1.97 -22.83 20.73
C GLN A 196 0.50 -23.01 20.37
N LEU A 197 -0.04 -22.10 19.56
CA LEU A 197 -1.45 -22.10 19.16
C LEU A 197 -1.60 -22.95 17.91
N LYS A 198 -2.39 -24.03 17.96
CA LYS A 198 -2.61 -24.90 16.80
C LYS A 198 -3.32 -24.13 15.69
N THR A 199 -2.80 -24.19 14.45
CA THR A 199 -3.33 -23.40 13.32
C THR A 199 -4.82 -23.64 13.10
N GLY A 200 -5.22 -24.91 12.90
CA GLY A 200 -6.60 -25.24 12.58
C GLY A 200 -7.63 -24.77 13.61
N ASN A 201 -7.28 -24.76 14.91
CA ASN A 201 -8.19 -24.26 15.94
C ASN A 201 -8.30 -22.74 15.89
N LEU A 202 -7.17 -22.04 15.80
CA LEU A 202 -7.16 -20.58 15.80
C LEU A 202 -7.78 -20.01 14.52
N ASP A 203 -7.45 -20.59 13.37
CA ASP A 203 -8.01 -20.21 12.09
C ASP A 203 -9.54 -20.39 12.13
N HIS A 204 -10.04 -21.54 12.60
CA HIS A 204 -11.49 -21.77 12.75
C HIS A 204 -12.18 -20.75 13.68
N GLU A 205 -11.59 -20.45 14.84
CA GLU A 205 -12.16 -19.46 15.77
C GLU A 205 -12.24 -18.05 15.17
N VAL A 206 -11.20 -17.62 14.45
CA VAL A 206 -11.21 -16.31 13.77
C VAL A 206 -12.29 -16.27 12.69
N LEU A 207 -12.38 -17.32 11.86
CA LEU A 207 -13.40 -17.39 10.81
C LEU A 207 -14.82 -17.45 11.37
N SER A 208 -15.03 -18.21 12.44
CA SER A 208 -16.31 -18.28 13.16
C SER A 208 -16.70 -16.92 13.73
N THR A 209 -15.74 -16.19 14.31
CA THR A 209 -15.99 -14.86 14.88
C THR A 209 -16.38 -13.85 13.81
N ILE A 210 -15.71 -13.86 12.65
CA ILE A 210 -16.05 -12.98 11.52
C ILE A 210 -17.44 -13.30 11.00
N SER A 211 -17.74 -14.58 10.78
CA SER A 211 -19.08 -15.03 10.34
C SER A 211 -20.17 -14.54 11.29
N LYS A 212 -19.98 -14.74 12.61
CA LYS A 212 -20.91 -14.25 13.64
C LYS A 212 -21.04 -12.72 13.63
N LEU A 213 -19.96 -11.98 13.42
CA LEU A 213 -19.98 -10.52 13.37
C LEU A 213 -20.82 -10.01 12.20
N VAL A 214 -20.63 -10.60 11.02
CA VAL A 214 -21.36 -10.21 9.80
C VAL A 214 -22.83 -10.59 9.87
N SER A 215 -23.16 -11.74 10.45
CA SER A 215 -24.56 -12.18 10.61
C SER A 215 -25.35 -11.36 11.63
N ARG A 216 -24.73 -10.43 12.39
CA ARG A 216 -25.46 -9.57 13.32
C ARG A 216 -26.28 -8.52 12.54
N PRO A 217 -27.60 -8.41 12.79
CA PRO A 217 -28.47 -7.50 12.06
C PRO A 217 -28.05 -6.02 12.20
N ASP A 218 -27.55 -5.62 13.37
CA ASP A 218 -27.04 -4.25 13.58
C ASP A 218 -25.81 -3.93 12.72
N PHE A 219 -24.91 -4.91 12.55
CA PHE A 219 -23.70 -4.74 11.75
C PHE A 219 -24.05 -4.74 10.26
N ALA A 220 -24.90 -5.68 9.84
CA ALA A 220 -25.44 -5.73 8.48
C ALA A 220 -26.13 -4.42 8.10
N ARG A 221 -26.99 -3.87 8.97
CA ARG A 221 -27.66 -2.59 8.74
C ARG A 221 -26.67 -1.44 8.63
N LYS A 222 -25.71 -1.32 9.56
CA LYS A 222 -24.68 -0.25 9.50
C LYS A 222 -23.80 -0.35 8.26
N LEU A 223 -23.50 -1.57 7.80
CA LEU A 223 -22.73 -1.80 6.59
C LEU A 223 -23.54 -1.42 5.35
N GLN A 224 -24.80 -1.84 5.27
CA GLN A 224 -25.73 -1.45 4.20
C GLN A 224 -26.00 0.05 4.17
N GLU A 225 -26.15 0.70 5.33
CA GLU A 225 -26.31 2.15 5.43
C GLU A 225 -25.07 2.88 4.90
N LYS A 226 -23.85 2.46 5.28
CA LYS A 226 -22.63 3.04 4.72
C LYS A 226 -22.50 2.81 3.21
N ILE A 227 -22.90 1.64 2.72
CA ILE A 227 -22.91 1.33 1.29
C ILE A 227 -23.93 2.21 0.55
N ASN A 228 -25.13 2.43 1.10
CA ASN A 228 -26.15 3.26 0.46
C ASN A 228 -25.86 4.76 0.55
N ILE A 229 -25.29 5.25 1.66
CA ILE A 229 -24.99 6.67 1.87
C ILE A 229 -23.89 7.17 0.90
N GLN A 230 -22.96 6.32 0.48
CA GLN A 230 -21.93 6.70 -0.49
C GLN A 230 -22.45 6.86 -1.94
N VAL A 231 -23.70 6.50 -2.23
CA VAL A 231 -24.17 6.21 -3.59
C VAL A 231 -25.53 6.86 -3.90
N ASP A 232 -25.86 7.99 -3.27
CA ASP A 232 -27.05 8.75 -3.68
C ASP A 232 -26.81 9.38 -5.07
N THR A 233 -27.34 8.71 -6.10
CA THR A 233 -27.26 9.11 -7.51
C THR A 233 -28.43 9.99 -7.93
N SER A 234 -29.43 10.21 -7.05
CA SER A 234 -30.64 10.97 -7.37
C SER A 234 -30.34 12.37 -7.89
N ARG A 235 -29.32 13.03 -7.33
CA ARG A 235 -28.88 14.35 -7.79
C ARG A 235 -28.33 14.30 -9.22
N ILE A 236 -27.46 13.34 -9.52
CA ILE A 236 -26.87 13.16 -10.86
C ILE A 236 -27.95 12.77 -11.87
N ASP A 237 -28.89 11.90 -11.48
CA ASP A 237 -30.03 11.54 -12.32
C ASP A 237 -30.89 12.76 -12.66
N SER A 238 -31.17 13.65 -11.69
CA SER A 238 -31.90 14.89 -11.95
C SER A 238 -31.13 15.87 -12.85
N GLU A 239 -29.81 15.99 -12.69
CA GLU A 239 -28.95 16.81 -13.54
C GLU A 239 -28.96 16.29 -15.00
N ILE A 240 -28.85 14.97 -15.20
CA ILE A 240 -28.92 14.34 -16.52
C ILE A 240 -30.28 14.62 -17.19
N GLU A 241 -31.38 14.49 -16.45
CA GLU A 241 -32.72 14.78 -16.99
C GLU A 241 -32.91 16.25 -17.37
N GLN A 242 -32.34 17.17 -16.58
CA GLN A 242 -32.34 18.60 -16.93
C GLN A 242 -31.57 18.87 -18.22
N TYR A 243 -30.37 18.29 -18.39
CA TYR A 243 -29.59 18.43 -19.62
C TYR A 243 -30.29 17.79 -20.83
N LYS A 244 -30.88 16.60 -20.67
CA LYS A 244 -31.68 15.95 -21.74
C LYS A 244 -32.91 16.77 -22.14
N SER A 245 -33.55 17.44 -21.18
CA SER A 245 -34.64 18.38 -21.45
C SER A 245 -34.15 19.58 -22.26
N LEU A 246 -33.04 20.20 -21.84
CA LEU A 246 -32.42 21.32 -22.54
C LEU A 246 -31.99 20.95 -23.97
N PHE A 247 -31.37 19.78 -24.14
CA PHE A 247 -30.97 19.25 -25.45
C PHE A 247 -32.16 19.10 -26.40
N ARG A 248 -33.31 18.61 -25.90
CA ARG A 248 -34.56 18.53 -26.67
C ARG A 248 -35.07 19.90 -27.10
N GLN A 249 -35.03 20.89 -26.21
CA GLN A 249 -35.44 22.27 -26.52
C GLN A 249 -34.53 22.93 -27.57
N LEU A 250 -33.22 22.75 -27.44
CA LEU A 250 -32.24 23.28 -28.41
C LEU A 250 -32.39 22.61 -29.77
N ASN A 251 -32.63 21.29 -29.82
CA ASN A 251 -32.90 20.60 -31.09
C ASN A 251 -34.20 21.05 -31.76
N ALA A 252 -35.27 21.31 -30.99
CA ALA A 252 -36.48 21.90 -31.55
C ALA A 252 -36.22 23.30 -32.14
N THR A 253 -35.43 24.11 -31.44
CA THR A 253 -35.00 25.44 -31.93
C THR A 253 -34.17 25.34 -33.21
N LYS A 254 -33.25 24.38 -33.27
CA LYS A 254 -32.45 24.08 -34.48
C LYS A 254 -33.34 23.78 -35.68
N LEU A 255 -34.31 22.89 -35.52
CA LEU A 255 -35.24 22.51 -36.60
C LEU A 255 -36.07 23.71 -37.07
N ASN A 256 -36.55 24.55 -36.15
CA ASN A 256 -37.27 25.77 -36.50
C ASN A 256 -36.40 26.78 -37.26
N LEU A 257 -35.11 26.93 -36.90
CA LEU A 257 -34.18 27.80 -37.62
C LEU A 257 -33.90 27.28 -39.03
N ILE A 258 -33.71 25.97 -39.19
CA ILE A 258 -33.55 25.33 -40.51
C ILE A 258 -34.78 25.61 -41.38
N GLN A 259 -36.00 25.44 -40.83
CA GLN A 259 -37.23 25.72 -41.57
C GLN A 259 -37.38 27.21 -41.93
N GLN A 260 -36.90 28.13 -41.10
CA GLN A 260 -36.84 29.56 -41.43
C GLN A 260 -35.85 29.84 -42.56
N ILE A 261 -34.70 29.16 -42.57
CA ILE A 261 -33.73 29.27 -43.66
C ILE A 261 -34.32 28.75 -44.97
N ASP A 262 -34.96 27.58 -44.94
CA ASP A 262 -35.57 26.95 -46.12
C ASP A 262 -36.72 27.78 -46.74
N SER A 263 -37.36 28.63 -45.93
CA SER A 263 -38.49 29.48 -46.35
C SER A 263 -38.09 30.91 -46.75
N LEU A 264 -36.79 31.24 -46.76
CA LEU A 264 -36.31 32.55 -47.21
C LEU A 264 -36.62 32.79 -48.69
N ASN A 265 -37.19 33.96 -48.99
CA ASN A 265 -37.41 34.38 -50.37
C ASN A 265 -36.13 34.99 -50.97
N PHE A 266 -35.61 34.39 -52.04
CA PHE A 266 -34.40 34.83 -52.73
C PHE A 266 -34.53 36.21 -53.41
N GLU A 267 -35.76 36.67 -53.66
CA GLU A 267 -36.03 37.98 -54.29
C GLU A 267 -36.04 39.14 -53.28
N ASP A 268 -35.90 38.88 -51.97
CA ASP A 268 -35.87 39.92 -50.95
C ASP A 268 -34.56 40.73 -51.02
N SER A 269 -34.67 42.07 -51.03
CA SER A 269 -33.53 42.99 -51.04
C SER A 269 -32.54 42.77 -49.88
N HIS A 270 -32.99 42.20 -48.76
CA HIS A 270 -32.19 41.92 -47.58
C HIS A 270 -31.90 40.43 -47.39
N PHE A 271 -32.14 39.58 -48.41
CA PHE A 271 -31.94 38.12 -48.33
C PHE A 271 -30.59 37.73 -47.75
N GLN A 272 -29.49 38.31 -48.25
CA GLN A 272 -28.14 37.97 -47.78
C GLN A 272 -27.94 38.26 -46.30
N GLN A 273 -28.42 39.40 -45.79
CA GLN A 273 -28.29 39.77 -44.38
C GLN A 273 -29.12 38.84 -43.49
N LYS A 274 -30.35 38.49 -43.91
CA LYS A 274 -31.22 37.57 -43.17
C LYS A 274 -30.68 36.15 -43.12
N SER A 275 -30.13 35.65 -44.24
CA SER A 275 -29.49 34.34 -44.31
C SER A 275 -28.30 34.26 -43.35
N ILE A 276 -27.43 35.27 -43.38
CA ILE A 276 -26.25 35.33 -42.51
C ILE A 276 -26.65 35.38 -41.02
N ASP A 277 -27.66 36.18 -40.64
CA ASP A 277 -28.14 36.22 -39.24
C ASP A 277 -28.70 34.88 -38.78
N LEU A 278 -29.49 34.20 -39.62
CA LEU A 278 -30.04 32.88 -39.31
C LEU A 278 -28.95 31.81 -39.21
N ASP A 279 -27.95 31.83 -40.09
CA ASP A 279 -26.79 30.94 -40.04
C ASP A 279 -25.97 31.16 -38.76
N MET A 280 -25.74 32.42 -38.36
CA MET A 280 -25.05 32.72 -37.09
C MET A 280 -25.81 32.19 -35.88
N ARG A 281 -27.14 32.33 -35.86
CA ARG A 281 -27.98 31.76 -34.80
C ARG A 281 -27.96 30.24 -34.81
N LEU A 282 -28.01 29.63 -35.99
CA LEU A 282 -27.95 28.18 -36.14
C LEU A 282 -26.62 27.63 -35.64
N ASN A 283 -25.48 28.24 -36.01
CA ASN A 283 -24.16 27.90 -35.49
C ASN A 283 -24.10 28.01 -33.97
N THR A 284 -24.66 29.07 -33.40
CA THR A 284 -24.75 29.24 -31.93
C THR A 284 -25.55 28.10 -31.27
N ILE A 285 -26.61 27.59 -31.93
CA ILE A 285 -27.38 26.45 -31.43
C ILE A 285 -26.57 25.15 -31.56
N TYR A 286 -25.79 24.97 -32.62
CA TYR A 286 -24.88 23.83 -32.76
C TYR A 286 -23.83 23.80 -31.65
N ASP A 287 -23.19 24.95 -31.35
CA ASP A 287 -22.22 25.05 -30.25
C ASP A 287 -22.85 24.66 -28.90
N LYS A 288 -24.04 25.21 -28.61
CA LYS A 288 -24.78 24.87 -27.37
C LYS A 288 -25.20 23.41 -27.30
N LEU A 289 -25.55 22.79 -28.42
CA LEU A 289 -25.89 21.37 -28.46
C LEU A 289 -24.66 20.51 -28.14
N ALA A 290 -23.49 20.86 -28.69
CA ALA A 290 -22.24 20.17 -28.40
C ALA A 290 -21.85 20.30 -26.91
N ASP A 291 -22.01 21.48 -26.32
CA ASP A 291 -21.75 21.71 -24.90
C ASP A 291 -22.65 20.86 -24.00
N VAL A 292 -23.97 20.84 -24.29
CA VAL A 292 -24.94 20.07 -23.50
C VAL A 292 -24.71 18.56 -23.66
N GLU A 293 -24.36 18.10 -24.86
CA GLU A 293 -24.04 16.69 -25.13
C GLU A 293 -22.82 16.24 -24.32
N MET A 294 -21.77 17.06 -24.26
CA MET A 294 -20.60 16.82 -23.40
C MET A 294 -20.97 16.78 -21.90
N LEU A 295 -21.87 17.65 -21.45
CA LEU A 295 -22.37 17.64 -20.06
C LEU A 295 -23.15 16.36 -19.73
N ILE A 296 -23.96 15.86 -20.67
CA ILE A 296 -24.66 14.58 -20.53
C ILE A 296 -23.65 13.44 -20.42
N GLU A 297 -22.71 13.33 -21.37
CA GLU A 297 -21.73 12.23 -21.42
C GLU A 297 -20.87 12.17 -20.14
N THR A 298 -20.38 13.33 -19.68
CA THR A 298 -19.59 13.40 -18.45
C THR A 298 -20.41 13.05 -17.20
N SER A 299 -21.69 13.39 -17.16
CA SER A 299 -22.57 13.07 -16.02
C SER A 299 -22.96 11.60 -16.01
N GLU A 300 -23.23 11.01 -17.17
CA GLU A 300 -23.48 9.57 -17.33
C GLU A 300 -22.25 8.74 -16.97
N SER A 301 -21.06 9.16 -17.39
CA SER A 301 -19.80 8.50 -17.01
C SER A 301 -19.58 8.51 -15.49
N LYS A 302 -19.82 9.65 -14.83
CA LYS A 302 -19.76 9.74 -13.35
C LYS A 302 -20.75 8.79 -12.69
N ARG A 303 -21.98 8.74 -13.20
CA ARG A 303 -23.03 7.84 -12.71
C ARG A 303 -22.63 6.37 -12.87
N GLU A 304 -22.05 5.98 -14.00
CA GLU A 304 -21.56 4.62 -14.21
C GLU A 304 -20.48 4.21 -13.22
N VAL A 305 -19.51 5.09 -12.94
CA VAL A 305 -18.44 4.84 -11.96
C VAL A 305 -19.05 4.57 -10.59
N ILE A 306 -19.98 5.43 -10.15
CA ILE A 306 -20.66 5.30 -8.86
C ILE A 306 -21.49 4.00 -8.79
N LEU A 307 -22.14 3.60 -9.88
CA LEU A 307 -22.90 2.34 -9.96
C LEU A 307 -21.99 1.11 -9.94
N LYS A 308 -20.83 1.15 -10.62
CA LYS A 308 -19.82 0.09 -10.55
C LYS A 308 -19.30 -0.05 -9.12
N ASP A 309 -19.00 1.06 -8.44
CA ASP A 309 -18.61 1.06 -7.04
C ASP A 309 -19.70 0.45 -6.14
N LYS A 310 -20.98 0.75 -6.39
CA LYS A 310 -22.11 0.09 -5.70
C LYS A 310 -22.14 -1.41 -5.90
N MET A 311 -22.02 -1.88 -7.15
CA MET A 311 -22.02 -3.32 -7.44
C MET A 311 -20.85 -4.02 -6.73
N THR A 312 -19.68 -3.39 -6.66
CA THR A 312 -18.55 -3.94 -5.89
C THR A 312 -18.86 -4.02 -4.40
N ALA A 313 -19.48 -2.98 -3.82
CA ALA A 313 -19.86 -2.97 -2.41
C ALA A 313 -20.92 -4.02 -2.05
N ASP A 314 -21.95 -4.19 -2.89
CA ASP A 314 -22.97 -5.24 -2.73
C ASP A 314 -22.36 -6.64 -2.88
N ASN A 315 -21.41 -6.80 -3.80
CA ASN A 315 -20.68 -8.05 -3.95
C ASN A 315 -19.79 -8.33 -2.74
N ILE A 316 -19.10 -7.33 -2.18
CA ILE A 316 -18.34 -7.45 -0.93
C ILE A 316 -19.28 -7.88 0.20
N TYR A 317 -20.46 -7.26 0.32
CA TYR A 317 -21.43 -7.65 1.34
C TYR A 317 -21.87 -9.12 1.18
N LYS A 318 -22.19 -9.56 -0.04
CA LYS A 318 -22.55 -10.96 -0.31
C LYS A 318 -21.40 -11.93 0.02
N ILE A 319 -20.15 -11.54 -0.25
CA ILE A 319 -18.96 -12.31 0.15
C ILE A 319 -18.86 -12.40 1.67
N LEU A 320 -19.09 -11.29 2.38
CA LEU A 320 -19.03 -11.27 3.84
C LEU A 320 -20.15 -12.11 4.48
N VAL A 321 -21.38 -12.07 3.94
CA VAL A 321 -22.49 -12.89 4.43
C VAL A 321 -22.21 -14.38 4.27
N ASN A 322 -21.60 -14.75 3.14
CA ASN A 322 -21.23 -16.13 2.83
C ASN A 322 -19.75 -16.42 3.13
N PHE A 323 -19.14 -15.68 4.06
CA PHE A 323 -17.70 -15.70 4.26
C PHE A 323 -17.16 -17.10 4.58
N ALA A 324 -17.89 -17.85 5.43
CA ALA A 324 -17.49 -19.22 5.78
C ALA A 324 -17.48 -20.16 4.56
N SER A 325 -18.53 -20.15 3.73
CA SER A 325 -18.62 -21.03 2.56
C SER A 325 -17.60 -20.65 1.49
N PHE A 326 -17.33 -19.35 1.30
CA PHE A 326 -16.25 -18.91 0.40
C PHE A 326 -14.87 -19.39 0.90
N MET A 327 -14.61 -19.25 2.21
CA MET A 327 -13.34 -19.68 2.80
C MET A 327 -13.11 -21.18 2.72
N ASP A 328 -14.14 -22.01 2.56
CA ASP A 328 -13.99 -23.46 2.41
C ASP A 328 -13.53 -23.87 1.00
N VAL A 329 -13.95 -23.12 -0.03
CA VAL A 329 -13.66 -23.43 -1.45
C VAL A 329 -12.38 -22.77 -1.97
N MET A 330 -11.92 -21.71 -1.30
CA MET A 330 -10.72 -20.97 -1.70
C MET A 330 -9.41 -21.75 -1.44
N GLU A 331 -8.37 -21.43 -2.20
CA GLU A 331 -7.01 -21.89 -1.89
C GLU A 331 -6.44 -21.14 -0.68
N ASP A 332 -5.58 -21.78 0.12
CA ASP A 332 -5.03 -21.18 1.34
C ASP A 332 -4.29 -19.85 1.12
N ILE A 333 -3.76 -19.62 -0.09
CA ILE A 333 -3.10 -18.35 -0.45
C ILE A 333 -4.11 -17.20 -0.58
N ASP A 334 -5.27 -17.48 -1.15
CA ASP A 334 -6.33 -16.49 -1.33
C ASP A 334 -7.08 -16.27 -0.02
N LYS A 335 -7.26 -17.32 0.79
CA LYS A 335 -7.72 -17.21 2.18
C LYS A 335 -6.84 -16.23 2.96
N LYS A 336 -5.51 -16.38 2.86
CA LYS A 336 -4.55 -15.48 3.52
C LYS A 336 -4.69 -14.03 3.03
N ARG A 337 -4.76 -13.81 1.71
CA ARG A 337 -4.92 -12.47 1.13
C ARG A 337 -6.22 -11.81 1.60
N LEU A 338 -7.32 -12.54 1.55
CA LEU A 338 -8.62 -12.05 2.00
C LEU A 338 -8.62 -11.69 3.48
N CYS A 339 -8.04 -12.54 4.34
CA CYS A 339 -7.87 -12.23 5.76
C CYS A 339 -7.02 -10.97 5.98
N GLN A 340 -5.95 -10.75 5.20
CA GLN A 340 -5.10 -9.56 5.30
C GLN A 340 -5.79 -8.26 4.87
N MET A 341 -6.79 -8.35 4.00
CA MET A 341 -7.60 -7.20 3.59
C MET A 341 -8.68 -6.86 4.62
N LEU A 342 -9.28 -7.86 5.26
CA LEU A 342 -10.41 -7.68 6.15
C LEU A 342 -10.03 -7.47 7.63
N ILE A 343 -8.87 -7.99 8.04
CA ILE A 343 -8.44 -8.03 9.43
C ILE A 343 -7.17 -7.22 9.58
N GLU A 344 -7.17 -6.26 10.49
CA GLU A 344 -5.97 -5.49 10.82
C GLU A 344 -5.00 -6.28 11.71
N LYS A 345 -5.54 -6.92 12.77
CA LYS A 345 -4.79 -7.74 13.72
C LYS A 345 -5.71 -8.74 14.44
N VAL A 346 -5.13 -9.85 14.89
CA VAL A 346 -5.76 -10.86 15.76
C VAL A 346 -5.04 -10.91 17.10
#